data_AF-A0A6D2I5Q4-F1
#
_entry.id   AF-A0A6D2I5Q4-F1
#
_cell.length_a   1.000
_cell.length_b   1.000
_cell.length_c   1.000
_cell.angle_alpha   90.00
_cell.angle_beta   90.00
_cell.angle_gamma   90.00
#
_symmetry.space_group_name_H-M   'P 1'
#
loop_
_entity.id
_entity.type
_entity.pdbx_description
1 polymer ?
#
loop_
_entity_poly.entity_id
_entity_poly.type
_entity_poly.pdbx_seq_one_letter_code
_entity_poly.pdbx_strand_id
1 'polypeptide(L)'
;MSQLMDDETDCSSELTTAAKDNVFLKSTVTDDRGQEFGLGSLRRHYGNGKRKGGAGTSTVCAILEMQEQLQAAQRKIEEQAAAIAARQVESAKQLDRIGNLEMVLSYLKSTDPKFTDYVASLSNASPHAATPTEEATPTPTEEGTR
;
A
#
# COMPACT_ATOMS: atom_id res chain seq x y z
N MET A 1 14.83 -38.97 -33.41
CA MET A 1 15.84 -38.03 -33.92
C MET A 1 15.11 -36.98 -34.74
N SER A 2 14.86 -35.81 -34.16
CA SER A 2 14.33 -34.66 -34.91
C SER A 2 15.16 -33.44 -34.54
N GLN A 3 15.74 -32.84 -35.58
CA GLN A 3 16.62 -31.67 -35.64
C GLN A 3 16.08 -30.50 -34.82
N LEU A 4 16.85 -29.89 -33.93
CA LEU A 4 17.86 -28.85 -34.20
C LEU A 4 17.30 -27.68 -35.04
N MET A 5 16.76 -26.70 -34.34
CA MET A 5 16.63 -25.33 -34.84
C MET A 5 17.59 -24.47 -34.03
N ASP A 6 18.87 -24.52 -34.41
CA ASP A 6 19.84 -23.50 -34.07
C ASP A 6 19.83 -22.51 -35.24
N ASP A 7 19.03 -21.46 -35.14
CA ASP A 7 19.24 -20.25 -35.96
C ASP A 7 18.87 -19.03 -35.11
N GLU A 8 19.57 -18.90 -33.97
CA GLU A 8 19.77 -17.60 -33.36
C GLU A 8 20.90 -16.92 -34.14
N THR A 9 20.56 -16.42 -35.32
CA THR A 9 21.43 -15.52 -36.07
C THR A 9 21.52 -14.23 -35.28
N ASP A 10 22.45 -14.21 -34.32
CA ASP A 10 22.93 -13.00 -33.65
C ASP A 10 23.45 -12.07 -34.74
N CYS A 11 22.56 -11.25 -35.28
CA CYS A 11 22.87 -10.24 -36.28
C CYS A 11 23.61 -9.05 -35.68
N SER A 12 24.35 -9.22 -34.58
CA SER A 12 25.38 -8.29 -34.18
C SER A 12 26.62 -8.48 -35.06
N SER A 13 26.47 -8.25 -36.37
CA SER A 13 27.65 -7.98 -37.20
C SER A 13 28.27 -6.69 -36.67
N GLU A 14 29.34 -6.83 -35.89
CA GLU A 14 29.99 -5.69 -35.30
C GLU A 14 30.46 -4.76 -36.43
N LEU A 15 29.88 -3.57 -36.50
CA LEU A 15 30.23 -2.60 -37.54
C LEU A 15 31.73 -2.35 -37.53
N THR A 16 32.34 -2.32 -38.72
CA THR A 16 33.73 -1.91 -38.86
C THR A 16 33.91 -0.50 -38.32
N THR A 17 35.12 -0.16 -37.86
CA THR A 17 35.41 1.18 -37.31
C THR A 17 35.00 2.29 -38.29
N ALA A 18 35.31 2.11 -39.57
CA ALA A 18 34.92 3.06 -40.61
C ALA A 18 33.40 3.23 -40.75
N ALA A 19 32.62 2.15 -40.62
CA ALA A 19 31.16 2.22 -40.64
C ALA A 19 30.61 2.93 -39.39
N LYS A 20 31.19 2.67 -38.21
CA LYS A 20 30.86 3.37 -36.96
C LYS A 20 31.14 4.87 -37.07
N ASP A 21 32.30 5.25 -37.60
CA ASP A 21 32.68 6.65 -37.82
C ASP A 21 31.74 7.34 -38.82
N ASN A 22 31.33 6.63 -39.87
CA ASN A 22 30.37 7.15 -40.84
C ASN A 22 29.00 7.43 -40.21
N VAL A 23 28.52 6.53 -39.34
CA VAL A 23 27.28 6.75 -38.58
C VAL A 23 27.41 7.97 -37.69
N PHE A 24 28.53 8.12 -36.97
CA PHE A 24 28.77 9.30 -36.13
C PHE A 24 28.75 10.60 -36.95
N LEU A 25 29.42 10.62 -38.11
CA LEU A 25 29.49 11.79 -38.97
C LEU A 25 28.11 12.14 -39.57
N LYS A 26 27.34 11.15 -40.03
CA LYS A 26 26.00 11.36 -40.59
C LYS A 26 24.95 11.75 -39.55
N SER A 27 25.15 11.35 -38.30
CA SER A 27 24.24 11.62 -37.19
C SER A 27 24.63 12.87 -36.40
N THR A 28 25.69 13.56 -36.80
CA THR A 28 26.16 14.81 -36.19
C THR A 28 25.87 15.95 -37.14
N VAL A 29 25.19 16.98 -36.64
CA VAL A 29 24.92 18.21 -37.37
C VAL A 29 25.66 19.33 -36.67
N THR A 30 26.31 20.22 -37.41
CA THR A 30 27.03 21.36 -36.85
C THR A 30 26.36 22.65 -37.32
N ASP A 31 26.09 23.55 -36.37
CA ASP A 31 25.55 24.89 -36.65
C ASP A 31 26.65 25.87 -37.11
N ASP A 32 26.25 27.05 -37.59
CA ASP A 32 27.15 28.13 -38.05
C ASP A 32 28.17 28.57 -36.99
N ARG A 33 27.82 28.40 -35.71
CA ARG A 33 28.65 28.65 -34.52
C ARG A 33 29.59 27.50 -34.16
N GLY A 34 29.61 26.41 -34.94
CA GLY A 34 30.44 25.24 -34.68
C GLY A 34 29.94 24.32 -33.54
N GLN A 35 28.67 24.47 -33.13
CA GLN A 35 28.08 23.61 -32.09
C GLN A 35 27.59 22.30 -32.69
N GLU A 36 28.03 21.17 -32.13
CA GLU A 36 27.62 19.82 -32.53
C GLU A 36 26.27 19.44 -31.89
N PHE A 37 25.32 19.02 -32.72
CA PHE A 37 24.01 18.48 -32.38
C PHE A 37 23.89 17.02 -32.82
N GLY A 38 22.85 16.35 -32.36
CA GLY A 38 22.69 14.91 -32.60
C GLY A 38 23.76 14.12 -31.83
N LEU A 39 24.38 13.14 -32.49
CA LEU A 39 25.31 12.22 -31.85
C LEU A 39 26.64 12.89 -31.44
N GLY A 40 27.02 13.98 -32.11
CA GLY A 40 28.20 14.79 -31.75
C GLY A 40 28.08 15.52 -30.41
N SER A 41 26.87 15.89 -30.00
CA SER A 41 26.63 16.52 -28.69
C SER A 41 27.10 15.64 -27.51
N LEU A 42 27.13 14.32 -27.73
CA LEU A 42 27.59 13.32 -26.77
C LEU A 42 29.08 13.50 -26.42
N ARG A 43 29.90 14.07 -27.31
CA ARG A 43 31.30 14.40 -27.04
C ARG A 43 31.45 15.29 -25.80
N ARG A 44 30.49 16.18 -25.53
CA ARG A 44 30.49 17.02 -24.32
C ARG A 44 30.38 16.21 -23.03
N HIS A 45 29.59 15.14 -23.07
CA HIS A 45 29.27 14.32 -21.91
C HIS A 45 30.26 13.15 -21.72
N TYR A 46 30.89 12.68 -22.80
CA TYR A 46 31.74 11.47 -22.81
C TYR A 46 33.16 11.70 -23.30
N GLY A 47 33.48 12.87 -23.87
CA GLY A 47 34.76 13.15 -24.52
C GLY A 47 35.92 13.40 -23.55
N ASN A 48 35.63 13.76 -22.29
CA ASN A 48 36.66 14.08 -21.30
C ASN A 48 36.29 13.50 -19.93
N GLY A 49 36.73 12.28 -19.65
CA GLY A 49 36.66 11.76 -18.28
C GLY A 49 36.90 10.28 -18.22
N LYS A 50 38.00 9.88 -17.55
CA LYS A 50 38.02 8.58 -16.85
C LYS A 50 36.71 8.51 -16.08
N ARG A 51 35.83 7.59 -16.45
CA ARG A 51 34.60 7.34 -15.69
C ARG A 51 35.06 7.09 -14.26
N LYS A 52 34.82 8.04 -13.35
CA LYS A 52 34.80 7.72 -11.93
C LYS A 52 33.59 6.81 -11.84
N GLY A 53 33.81 5.51 -11.85
CA GLY A 53 32.79 4.53 -11.51
C GLY A 53 32.31 4.91 -10.12
N GLY A 54 31.28 5.75 -10.06
CA GLY A 54 30.50 5.91 -8.85
C GLY A 54 30.08 4.51 -8.46
N ALA A 55 30.24 4.17 -7.18
CA ALA A 55 29.94 2.85 -6.64
C ALA A 55 28.62 2.38 -7.24
N GLY A 56 28.72 1.48 -8.22
CA GLY A 56 27.55 0.92 -8.85
C GLY A 56 26.90 0.14 -7.74
N THR A 57 25.76 0.60 -7.24
CA THR A 57 24.80 -0.31 -6.64
C THR A 57 24.59 -1.36 -7.71
N SER A 58 25.20 -2.53 -7.54
CA SER A 58 25.11 -3.61 -8.52
C SER A 58 23.64 -3.79 -8.81
N THR A 59 23.23 -3.68 -10.07
CA THR A 59 21.83 -3.84 -10.47
C THR A 59 21.25 -5.14 -9.92
N VAL A 60 22.09 -6.16 -9.76
CA VAL A 60 21.78 -7.41 -9.09
C VAL A 60 21.42 -7.23 -7.61
N CYS A 61 22.16 -6.42 -6.84
CA CYS A 61 21.83 -6.13 -5.44
C CYS A 61 20.49 -5.40 -5.31
N ALA A 62 20.23 -4.40 -6.16
CA ALA A 62 18.95 -3.69 -6.15
C ALA A 62 17.77 -4.62 -6.52
N ILE A 63 17.97 -5.55 -7.46
CA ILE A 63 16.95 -6.54 -7.82
C ILE A 63 16.68 -7.51 -6.67
N LEU A 64 17.72 -7.98 -5.98
CA LEU A 64 17.57 -8.86 -4.81
C LEU A 64 16.81 -8.16 -3.68
N GLU A 65 17.15 -6.90 -3.39
CA GLU A 65 16.44 -6.10 -2.39
C GLU A 65 14.95 -5.92 -2.74
N MET A 66 14.64 -5.62 -4.01
CA MET A 66 13.25 -5.54 -4.47
C MET A 66 12.51 -6.88 -4.32
N GLN A 67 13.18 -8.00 -4.62
CA GLN A 67 12.58 -9.33 -4.51
C GLN A 67 12.28 -9.69 -3.05
N GLU A 68 13.20 -9.35 -2.14
CA GLU A 68 12.99 -9.51 -0.70
C GLU A 68 11.82 -8.66 -0.20
N GLN A 69 11.74 -7.39 -0.62
CA GLN A 69 10.64 -6.50 -0.27
C GLN A 69 9.28 -7.03 -0.76
N LEU A 70 9.24 -7.56 -1.99
CA LEU A 70 8.03 -8.16 -2.56
C LEU A 70 7.59 -9.37 -1.73
N GLN A 71 8.53 -10.27 -1.39
CA GLN A 71 8.23 -11.44 -0.58
C GLN A 71 7.75 -11.06 0.84
N ALA A 72 8.37 -10.06 1.45
CA ALA A 72 7.96 -9.55 2.76
C ALA A 72 6.57 -8.91 2.70
N ALA A 73 6.25 -8.17 1.64
CA ALA A 73 4.93 -7.58 1.43
C ALA A 73 3.85 -8.66 1.23
N GLN A 74 4.14 -9.71 0.46
CA GLN A 74 3.22 -10.84 0.27
C GLN A 74 2.87 -11.52 1.60
N ARG A 75 3.87 -11.82 2.45
CA ARG A 75 3.63 -12.40 3.78
C ARG A 75 2.72 -11.52 4.65
N LYS A 76 2.92 -10.20 4.63
CA LYS A 76 2.07 -9.25 5.37
C LYS A 76 0.63 -9.24 4.84
N ILE A 77 0.44 -9.34 3.53
CA ILE A 77 -0.89 -9.42 2.92
C ILE A 77 -1.60 -10.70 3.35
N GLU A 78 -0.91 -11.83 3.32
CA GLU A 78 -1.46 -13.13 3.75
C GLU A 78 -1.86 -13.12 5.24
N GLU A 79 -1.00 -12.57 6.10
CA GLU A 79 -1.30 -12.44 7.53
C GLU A 79 -2.53 -11.56 7.78
N GLN A 80 -2.61 -10.41 7.12
CA GLN A 80 -3.78 -9.52 7.23
C GLN A 80 -5.04 -10.17 6.66
N ALA A 81 -4.93 -10.89 5.54
CA ALA A 81 -6.06 -11.60 4.95
C ALA A 81 -6.61 -12.67 5.91
N ALA A 82 -5.73 -13.41 6.59
CA ALA A 82 -6.13 -14.39 7.60
C ALA A 82 -6.82 -13.72 8.81
N ALA A 83 -6.28 -12.61 9.30
CA ALA A 83 -6.89 -11.85 10.40
C ALA A 83 -8.27 -11.29 10.02
N ILE A 84 -8.43 -10.76 8.81
CA ILE A 84 -9.70 -10.27 8.29
C ILE A 84 -10.70 -11.42 8.17
N ALA A 85 -10.30 -12.56 7.63
CA ALA A 85 -11.17 -13.73 7.49
C ALA A 85 -11.68 -14.21 8.86
N ALA A 86 -10.82 -14.28 9.87
CA ALA A 86 -11.22 -14.64 11.24
C ALA A 86 -12.25 -13.65 11.80
N ARG A 87 -12.02 -12.34 11.65
CA ARG A 87 -12.95 -11.29 12.09
C ARG A 87 -14.29 -11.35 11.34
N GLN A 88 -14.27 -11.67 10.05
CA GLN A 88 -15.49 -11.82 9.26
C GLN A 88 -16.38 -12.95 9.79
N VAL A 89 -15.79 -14.10 10.14
CA VAL A 89 -16.55 -15.22 10.73
C VAL A 89 -17.20 -14.82 12.05
N GLU A 90 -16.48 -14.10 12.91
CA GLU A 90 -17.06 -13.59 14.16
C GLU A 90 -18.19 -12.59 13.89
N SER A 91 -17.98 -11.64 12.98
CA SER A 91 -18.98 -10.64 12.62
C SER A 91 -20.26 -11.27 12.05
N ALA A 92 -20.14 -12.34 11.25
CA ALA A 92 -21.28 -13.06 10.71
C ALA A 92 -22.12 -13.70 11.82
N LYS A 93 -21.47 -14.28 12.85
CA LYS A 93 -22.17 -14.84 14.02
C LYS A 93 -22.86 -13.76 14.84
N GLN A 94 -22.24 -12.60 14.98
CA GLN A 94 -22.84 -11.46 15.69
C GLN A 94 -24.06 -10.92 14.93
N LEU A 95 -23.97 -10.78 13.61
CA LEU A 95 -25.09 -10.35 12.76
C LEU A 95 -26.25 -11.34 12.81
N ASP A 96 -25.98 -12.65 12.78
CA ASP A 96 -27.01 -13.68 12.95
C ASP A 96 -27.73 -13.56 14.31
N ARG A 97 -26.96 -13.37 15.39
CA ARG A 97 -27.52 -13.13 16.72
C ARG A 97 -28.38 -11.87 16.77
N ILE A 98 -27.94 -10.79 16.13
CA ILE A 98 -28.72 -9.53 16.05
C ILE A 98 -30.03 -9.79 15.31
N GLY A 99 -30.00 -10.43 14.14
CA GLY A 99 -31.21 -10.76 13.39
C GLY A 99 -32.19 -11.63 14.18
N ASN A 100 -31.68 -12.61 14.93
CA ASN A 100 -32.51 -13.43 15.81
C ASN A 100 -33.17 -12.59 16.93
N LEU A 101 -32.43 -11.66 17.54
CA LEU A 101 -32.99 -10.75 18.55
C LEU A 101 -34.02 -9.78 17.96
N GLU A 102 -33.77 -9.26 16.76
CA GLU A 102 -34.73 -8.40 16.04
C GLU A 102 -36.04 -9.12 15.75
N MET A 103 -35.98 -10.40 15.40
CA MET A 103 -37.17 -11.24 15.19
C MET A 103 -37.95 -11.42 16.50
N VAL A 104 -37.28 -11.74 17.61
CA VAL A 104 -37.93 -11.86 18.93
C VAL A 104 -38.55 -10.55 19.36
N LEU A 105 -37.85 -9.43 19.18
CA LEU A 105 -38.37 -8.10 19.49
C LEU A 105 -39.61 -7.78 18.65
N SER A 106 -39.61 -8.12 17.37
CA SER A 106 -40.75 -7.90 16.47
C SER A 106 -41.96 -8.71 16.91
N TYR A 107 -41.76 -9.99 17.24
CA TYR A 107 -42.81 -10.86 17.75
C TYR A 107 -43.39 -10.37 19.08
N LEU A 108 -42.53 -9.92 20.00
CA LEU A 108 -42.98 -9.46 21.31
C LEU A 108 -43.77 -8.14 21.20
N LYS A 109 -43.33 -7.22 20.31
CA LYS A 109 -44.07 -6.00 19.99
C LYS A 109 -45.47 -6.27 19.41
N SER A 110 -45.64 -7.34 18.63
CA SER A 110 -46.94 -7.67 18.04
C SER A 110 -47.85 -8.45 18.99
N THR A 111 -47.29 -9.19 19.94
CA THR A 111 -48.03 -10.19 20.73
C THR A 111 -48.28 -9.75 22.16
N ASP A 112 -47.42 -8.91 22.75
CA ASP A 112 -47.51 -8.49 24.15
C ASP A 112 -47.71 -6.96 24.31
N PRO A 113 -48.94 -6.51 24.65
CA PRO A 113 -49.24 -5.12 24.92
C PRO A 113 -48.45 -4.54 26.10
N LYS A 114 -48.14 -5.35 27.12
CA LYS A 114 -47.38 -4.88 28.29
C LYS A 114 -45.95 -4.53 27.91
N PHE A 115 -45.37 -5.29 26.99
CA PHE A 115 -44.06 -5.00 26.43
C PHE A 115 -44.06 -3.71 25.62
N THR A 116 -45.09 -3.46 24.79
CA THR A 116 -45.18 -2.20 24.05
C THR A 116 -45.34 -0.99 24.96
N ASP A 117 -46.14 -1.11 26.02
CA ASP A 117 -46.32 -0.05 27.02
C ASP A 117 -45.00 0.24 27.76
N TYR A 118 -44.26 -0.81 28.12
CA TYR A 118 -42.93 -0.69 28.73
C TYR A 118 -41.94 0.03 27.81
N VAL A 119 -41.84 -0.36 26.54
CA VAL A 119 -40.96 0.30 25.56
C VAL A 119 -41.38 1.77 25.35
N ALA A 120 -42.68 2.07 25.32
CA ALA A 120 -43.18 3.45 25.23
C ALA A 120 -42.81 4.27 26.48
N SER A 121 -42.90 3.69 27.68
CA SER A 121 -42.48 4.35 28.93
C SER A 121 -40.98 4.70 28.95
N LEU A 122 -40.14 3.84 28.38
CA LEU A 122 -38.71 4.12 28.21
C LEU A 122 -38.48 5.25 27.19
N SER A 123 -39.28 5.33 26.13
CA SER A 123 -39.20 6.42 25.14
C SER A 123 -39.65 7.78 25.69
N ASN A 124 -40.53 7.78 26.69
CA ASN A 124 -41.03 8.99 27.35
C ASN A 124 -40.16 9.43 28.53
N ALA A 125 -39.26 8.57 29.02
CA ALA A 125 -38.27 8.91 30.04
C ALA A 125 -37.09 9.67 29.41
N SER A 126 -37.27 10.97 29.20
CA SER A 126 -36.18 11.91 28.91
C SER A 126 -35.22 12.02 30.11
N PRO A 127 -33.88 12.07 29.93
CA PRO A 127 -32.91 12.12 31.03
C PRO A 127 -32.83 13.46 31.79
N HIS A 128 -33.77 14.38 31.62
CA HIS A 128 -33.82 15.66 32.33
C HIS A 128 -35.05 15.78 33.23
N ALA A 129 -35.11 15.02 34.32
CA ALA A 129 -35.90 15.39 35.50
C ALA A 129 -35.55 14.49 36.68
N ALA A 130 -34.42 14.77 37.36
CA ALA A 130 -34.29 14.70 38.82
C ALA A 130 -32.83 14.93 39.26
N THR A 131 -32.47 16.18 39.49
CA THR A 131 -31.69 16.59 40.67
C THR A 131 -32.58 17.61 41.41
N PRO A 132 -32.48 17.82 42.75
CA PRO A 132 -31.38 17.47 43.67
C PRO A 132 -31.84 16.86 45.02
N THR A 133 -30.92 16.28 45.80
CA THR A 133 -30.86 16.21 47.31
C THR A 133 -29.60 15.38 47.63
N GLU A 134 -28.45 16.01 47.90
CA GLU A 134 -27.94 16.42 49.23
C GLU A 134 -27.15 15.29 49.93
N GLU A 135 -26.01 15.69 50.53
CA GLU A 135 -25.07 14.90 51.38
C GLU A 135 -24.20 13.83 50.69
N ALA A 136 -22.88 13.73 50.91
CA ALA A 136 -21.96 14.41 51.80
C ALA A 136 -20.52 14.25 51.30
N THR A 137 -19.72 15.30 51.46
CA THR A 137 -18.25 15.31 51.43
C THR A 137 -17.70 14.46 52.59
N PRO A 138 -16.66 13.64 52.38
CA PRO A 138 -15.36 14.05 52.91
C PRO A 138 -14.18 13.82 51.95
N THR A 139 -13.37 14.87 51.85
CA THR A 139 -11.98 14.92 51.37
C THR A 139 -11.07 13.87 52.04
N PRO A 140 -10.11 13.29 51.30
CA PRO A 140 -8.81 12.95 51.83
C PRO A 140 -7.74 13.89 51.24
N THR A 141 -7.05 14.60 52.13
CA THR A 141 -5.86 15.39 51.84
C THR A 141 -4.72 14.45 51.46
N GLU A 142 -4.26 14.50 50.20
CA GLU A 142 -2.99 13.88 49.81
C GLU A 142 -1.82 14.75 50.26
N GLU A 143 -0.96 14.13 51.08
CA GLU A 143 0.22 14.68 51.71
C GLU A 143 1.39 14.69 50.69
N GLY A 144 1.80 15.90 50.31
CA GLY A 144 2.90 16.13 49.36
C GLY A 144 4.27 15.90 50.00
N THR A 145 5.01 14.98 49.39
CA THR A 145 6.41 14.62 49.65
C THR A 145 7.36 15.82 49.59
N ARG A 146 8.27 15.93 50.57
CA ARG A 146 9.55 16.60 50.42
C ARG A 146 10.65 15.82 51.13
#